data_AF-A0A428WJM5-F1
#
_entry.id   AF-A0A428WJM5-F1
#
_cell.length_a   1.000
_cell.length_b   1.000
_cell.length_c   1.000
_cell.angle_alpha   90.00
_cell.angle_beta   90.00
_cell.angle_gamma   90.00
#
_symmetry.space_group_name_H-M   'P 1'
#
loop_
_entity.id
_entity.type
_entity.pdbx_description
1 polymer ?
#
loop_
_entity_poly.entity_id
_entity_poly.type
_entity_poly.pdbx_seq_one_letter_code
_entity_poly.pdbx_strand_id
1 'polypeptide(L)'
;MSRTPQEVFADHGNRLGTGDLDLISRNYTEDAVFLTPEGTLTGREGVRRGIGALLADLPGADWQSTPQFAGDVLFLRWSAATDTHEVADGVDTFVFRDGLISAQTVHYTLTARTPRTARKVTRTMASNSNIPTVTLNNGVEIPQLGFGVFQVPDEETTAAVASALEAGYRSIDTAAIYGNEAGVGKALTASGIAREDLFVTTKLWNADQGYDAALRAFDDSLAKLGLDYVDMYLIHWPTPARDQYKDTWKAIEKLVAGGRVRTAGVSNFQPDHLKRLIDGAELVPAVNQVELHPGLQQSELRAAHAELGIATEAWSPLAQGAVLGDEAVTAIADRHGKSPAQVVLRWHLELGNIVIPKSVTPARIRQNLDVFDFALTDDEMAAIAGLDRDLRAGPHPDQFN
;
A
#
# COMPACT_ATOMS: atom_id res chain seq x y z
N MET A 1 -0.33 37.55 15.96
CA MET A 1 -1.48 36.73 15.54
C MET A 1 -1.48 35.48 16.41
N SER A 2 -2.63 35.00 16.85
CA SER A 2 -2.75 33.71 17.56
C SER A 2 -2.38 32.57 16.61
N ARG A 3 -1.80 31.49 17.15
CA ARG A 3 -1.46 30.29 16.36
C ARG A 3 -2.72 29.67 15.75
N THR A 4 -2.62 29.11 14.55
CA THR A 4 -3.71 28.34 13.92
C THR A 4 -3.85 26.97 14.57
N PRO A 5 -5.02 26.29 14.44
CA PRO A 5 -5.19 24.90 14.87
C PRO A 5 -4.07 23.96 14.37
N GLN A 6 -3.65 24.12 13.11
CA GLN A 6 -2.61 23.33 12.47
C GLN A 6 -1.24 23.56 13.12
N GLU A 7 -0.89 24.82 13.40
CA GLU A 7 0.36 25.18 14.09
C GLU A 7 0.37 24.66 15.53
N VAL A 8 -0.75 24.75 16.25
CA VAL A 8 -0.87 24.23 17.61
C VAL A 8 -0.75 22.71 17.62
N PHE A 9 -1.41 22.02 16.69
CA PHE A 9 -1.34 20.55 16.61
C PHE A 9 0.04 20.04 16.20
N ALA A 10 0.70 20.67 15.23
CA ALA A 10 2.07 20.32 14.84
C ALA A 10 3.06 20.50 16.01
N ASP A 11 2.98 21.61 16.74
CA ASP A 11 3.78 21.83 17.95
C ASP A 11 3.42 20.84 19.08
N HIS A 12 2.14 20.48 19.21
CA HIS A 12 1.69 19.47 20.17
C HIS A 12 2.28 18.08 19.87
N GLY A 13 2.26 17.64 18.60
CA GLY A 13 2.90 16.39 18.17
C GLY A 13 4.41 16.36 18.44
N ASN A 14 5.11 17.46 18.13
CA ASN A 14 6.55 17.58 18.42
C ASN A 14 6.85 17.45 19.93
N ARG A 15 6.01 18.06 20.78
CA ARG A 15 6.15 17.97 22.24
C ARG A 15 5.82 16.58 22.76
N LEU A 16 4.81 15.91 22.21
CA LEU A 16 4.48 14.52 22.54
C LEU A 16 5.69 13.61 22.31
N GLY A 17 6.41 13.80 21.19
CA GLY A 17 7.63 13.05 20.88
C GLY A 17 8.78 13.21 21.89
N THR A 18 8.74 14.25 22.75
CA THR A 18 9.74 14.43 23.82
C THR A 18 9.43 13.62 25.08
N GLY A 19 8.16 13.22 25.28
CA GLY A 19 7.67 12.63 26.54
C GLY A 19 7.60 13.61 27.72
N ASP A 20 7.92 14.89 27.54
CA ASP A 20 7.90 15.90 28.61
C ASP A 20 6.47 16.47 28.79
N LEU A 21 5.77 15.97 29.82
CA LEU A 21 4.40 16.38 30.15
C LEU A 21 4.26 17.88 30.47
N ASP A 22 5.31 18.53 30.97
CA ASP A 22 5.31 19.96 31.23
C ASP A 22 5.41 20.78 29.94
N LEU A 23 6.14 20.29 28.94
CA LEU A 23 6.15 20.91 27.62
C LEU A 23 4.82 20.69 26.90
N ILE A 24 4.27 19.49 26.96
CA ILE A 24 3.02 19.11 26.28
C ILE A 24 1.84 19.95 26.82
N SER A 25 1.68 20.03 28.14
CA SER A 25 0.57 20.75 28.77
C SER A 25 0.57 22.27 28.50
N ARG A 26 1.69 22.87 28.06
CA ARG A 26 1.75 24.29 27.65
C ARG A 26 0.93 24.58 26.40
N ASN A 27 0.59 23.58 25.59
CA ASN A 27 -0.31 23.75 24.46
C ASN A 27 -1.79 23.78 24.83
N TYR A 28 -2.13 23.65 26.12
CA TYR A 28 -3.50 23.71 26.61
C TYR A 28 -3.77 25.03 27.33
N THR A 29 -5.04 25.46 27.30
CA THR A 29 -5.53 26.54 28.15
C THR A 29 -5.47 26.13 29.63
N GLU A 30 -5.49 27.11 30.53
CA GLU A 30 -5.44 26.83 31.97
C GLU A 30 -6.70 26.11 32.47
N ASP A 31 -7.82 26.31 31.78
CA ASP A 31 -9.14 25.74 32.05
C ASP A 31 -9.49 24.57 31.11
N ALA A 32 -8.51 24.01 30.40
CA ALA A 32 -8.76 22.99 29.39
C ALA A 32 -9.49 21.76 29.94
N VAL A 33 -10.40 21.19 29.15
CA VAL A 33 -11.16 19.99 29.52
C VAL A 33 -10.64 18.79 28.73
N PHE A 34 -10.26 17.71 29.40
CA PHE A 34 -9.81 16.48 28.76
C PHE A 34 -10.70 15.31 29.19
N LEU A 35 -11.49 14.78 28.26
CA LEU A 35 -12.32 13.59 28.49
C LEU A 35 -11.54 12.34 28.08
N THR A 36 -11.30 11.44 29.03
CA THR A 36 -10.66 10.13 28.82
C THR A 36 -11.65 9.00 29.16
N PRO A 37 -11.35 7.73 28.84
CA PRO A 37 -12.19 6.60 29.25
C PRO A 37 -12.43 6.51 30.77
N GLU A 38 -11.50 7.00 31.58
CA GLU A 38 -11.55 7.00 33.05
C GLU A 38 -12.33 8.18 33.63
N GLY A 39 -12.64 9.19 32.81
CA GLY A 39 -13.46 10.34 33.19
C GLY A 39 -12.96 11.69 32.66
N THR A 40 -13.52 12.77 33.20
CA THR A 40 -13.18 14.14 32.80
C THR A 40 -12.10 14.74 33.71
N LEU A 41 -11.03 15.21 33.09
CA LEU A 41 -9.91 15.90 33.71
C LEU A 41 -9.95 17.38 33.32
N THR A 42 -9.48 18.26 34.21
CA THR A 42 -9.53 19.72 33.99
C THR A 42 -8.20 20.41 34.28
N GLY A 43 -7.96 21.47 33.52
CA GLY A 43 -6.74 22.25 33.52
C GLY A 43 -5.50 21.49 33.11
N ARG A 44 -4.36 22.19 33.08
CA ARG A 44 -3.08 21.62 32.63
C ARG A 44 -2.64 20.41 33.46
N GLU A 45 -2.96 20.39 34.75
CA GLU A 45 -2.65 19.24 35.60
C GLU A 45 -3.49 18.00 35.24
N GLY A 46 -4.78 18.19 34.92
CA GLY A 46 -5.62 17.14 34.38
C GLY A 46 -5.07 16.60 33.05
N VAL A 47 -4.63 17.49 32.16
CA VAL A 47 -4.02 17.13 30.89
C VAL A 47 -2.76 16.28 31.08
N ARG A 48 -1.85 16.68 31.96
CA ARG A 48 -0.63 15.88 32.26
C ARG A 48 -0.98 14.47 32.70
N ARG A 49 -1.98 14.33 33.59
CA ARG A 49 -2.42 13.03 34.09
C ARG A 49 -3.00 12.16 32.97
N GLY A 50 -3.86 12.73 32.12
CA GLY A 50 -4.48 11.99 31.01
C GLY A 50 -3.46 11.53 29.96
N ILE A 51 -2.58 12.44 29.52
CA ILE A 51 -1.54 12.11 28.53
C ILE A 51 -0.51 11.14 29.14
N GLY A 52 -0.16 11.34 30.41
CA GLY A 52 0.72 10.42 31.13
C GLY A 52 0.17 9.01 31.23
N ALA A 53 -1.14 8.84 31.45
CA ALA A 53 -1.79 7.54 31.44
C ALA A 53 -1.74 6.89 30.05
N LEU A 54 -2.08 7.64 29.00
CA LEU A 54 -2.01 7.15 27.62
C LEU A 54 -0.59 6.70 27.23
N LEU A 55 0.43 7.49 27.56
CA LEU A 55 1.84 7.13 27.28
C LEU A 55 2.32 5.96 28.14
N ALA A 56 1.77 5.78 29.35
CA ALA A 56 2.08 4.65 30.21
C ALA A 56 1.42 3.35 29.75
N ASP A 57 0.24 3.42 29.13
CA ASP A 57 -0.42 2.27 28.49
C ASP A 57 0.33 1.82 27.24
N LEU A 58 1.02 2.74 26.56
CA LEU A 58 1.68 2.55 25.27
C LEU A 58 3.16 2.98 25.28
N PRO A 59 4.00 2.38 26.17
CA PRO A 59 5.39 2.79 26.31
C PRO A 59 6.20 2.47 25.05
N GLY A 60 6.82 3.48 24.46
CA GLY A 60 7.65 3.33 23.25
C GLY A 60 6.86 2.83 22.04
N ALA A 61 5.55 3.06 22.02
CA ALA A 61 4.72 2.63 20.90
C ALA A 61 5.13 3.30 19.59
N ASP A 62 4.92 2.57 18.50
CA ASP A 62 4.90 3.13 17.15
C ASP A 62 3.49 3.70 16.89
N TRP A 63 3.40 4.98 16.51
CA TRP A 63 2.15 5.73 16.42
C TRP A 63 1.84 6.09 14.98
N GLN A 64 0.61 5.85 14.54
CA GLN A 64 0.09 6.31 13.26
C GLN A 64 -1.12 7.20 13.52
N SER A 65 -1.28 8.30 12.78
CA SER A 65 -2.42 9.19 12.96
C SER A 65 -2.85 9.90 11.68
N THR A 66 -4.15 10.16 11.56
CA THR A 66 -4.79 10.81 10.42
C THR A 66 -5.59 12.02 10.91
N PRO A 67 -5.06 13.24 10.80
CA PRO A 67 -5.74 14.46 11.26
C PRO A 67 -6.74 14.98 10.22
N GLN A 68 -7.93 15.40 10.67
CA GLN A 68 -8.96 16.07 9.89
C GLN A 68 -9.45 17.34 10.58
N PHE A 69 -9.08 18.51 10.05
CA PHE A 69 -9.47 19.82 10.58
C PHE A 69 -10.83 20.27 10.06
N ALA A 70 -11.65 20.84 10.94
CA ALA A 70 -12.94 21.46 10.64
C ALA A 70 -13.06 22.78 11.43
N GLY A 71 -12.52 23.86 10.88
CA GLY A 71 -12.41 25.15 11.58
C GLY A 71 -11.50 25.04 12.81
N ASP A 72 -12.03 25.39 13.98
CA ASP A 72 -11.31 25.33 15.26
C ASP A 72 -11.38 23.94 15.93
N VAL A 73 -11.79 22.90 15.20
CA VAL A 73 -11.89 21.52 15.69
C VAL A 73 -10.98 20.62 14.85
N LEU A 74 -10.29 19.69 15.48
CA LEU A 74 -9.57 18.59 14.84
C LEU A 74 -10.18 17.27 15.28
N PHE A 75 -10.52 16.43 14.30
CA PHE A 75 -10.80 15.02 14.50
C PHE A 75 -9.55 14.22 14.15
N LEU A 76 -9.10 13.35 15.03
CA LEU A 76 -7.90 12.55 14.86
C LEU A 76 -8.27 11.09 15.01
N ARG A 77 -7.96 10.28 14.00
CA ARG A 77 -7.91 8.82 14.15
C ARG A 77 -6.45 8.43 14.35
N TRP A 78 -6.19 7.49 15.23
CA TRP A 78 -4.83 7.00 15.47
C TRP A 78 -4.81 5.53 15.87
N SER A 79 -3.67 4.90 15.65
CA SER A 79 -3.34 3.57 16.14
C SER A 79 -1.97 3.59 16.79
N ALA A 80 -1.74 2.67 17.71
CA ALA A 80 -0.47 2.55 18.40
C ALA A 80 -0.17 1.09 18.73
N ALA A 81 1.08 0.66 18.60
CA ALA A 81 1.48 -0.68 18.96
C ALA A 81 2.78 -0.70 19.77
N THR A 82 2.79 -1.50 20.83
CA THR A 82 3.98 -1.89 21.59
C THR A 82 4.23 -3.39 21.43
N ASP A 83 5.29 -3.90 22.05
CA ASP A 83 5.56 -5.35 22.12
C ASP A 83 4.45 -6.13 22.84
N THR A 84 3.72 -5.48 23.75
CA THR A 84 2.81 -6.16 24.69
C THR A 84 1.35 -5.77 24.53
N HIS A 85 1.07 -4.61 23.94
CA HIS A 85 -0.27 -4.06 23.77
C HIS A 85 -0.39 -3.35 22.42
N GLU A 86 -1.60 -3.29 21.89
CA GLU A 86 -1.96 -2.50 20.72
C GLU A 86 -3.28 -1.78 20.90
N VAL A 87 -3.44 -0.68 20.16
CA VAL A 87 -4.64 0.11 19.99
C VAL A 87 -4.87 0.28 18.50
N ALA A 88 -6.02 -0.21 18.01
CA ALA A 88 -6.40 -0.12 16.60
C ALA A 88 -7.51 0.93 16.34
N ASP A 89 -8.17 1.40 17.39
CA ASP A 89 -9.41 2.19 17.34
C ASP A 89 -9.28 3.55 18.04
N GLY A 90 -8.06 4.09 18.12
CA GLY A 90 -7.79 5.38 18.74
C GLY A 90 -8.51 6.53 18.03
N VAL A 91 -9.27 7.32 18.79
CA VAL A 91 -9.96 8.52 18.29
C VAL A 91 -9.85 9.66 19.29
N ASP A 92 -9.40 10.80 18.79
CA ASP A 92 -9.34 12.05 19.53
C ASP A 92 -10.14 13.16 18.84
N THR A 93 -10.68 14.07 19.64
CA THR A 93 -11.19 15.35 19.14
C THR A 93 -10.51 16.46 19.91
N PHE A 94 -9.93 17.43 19.22
CA PHE A 94 -9.33 18.63 19.82
C PHE A 94 -10.15 19.86 19.45
N VAL A 95 -10.37 20.75 20.41
CA VAL A 95 -11.00 22.06 20.19
C VAL A 95 -9.99 23.14 20.52
N PHE A 96 -9.68 23.98 19.55
CA PHE A 96 -8.70 25.05 19.66
C PHE A 96 -9.38 26.38 19.98
N ARG A 97 -8.72 27.18 20.81
CA ARG A 97 -9.14 28.54 21.14
C ARG A 97 -7.93 29.39 21.48
N ASP A 98 -7.87 30.59 20.93
CA ASP A 98 -6.81 31.58 21.21
C ASP A 98 -5.37 31.03 21.03
N GLY A 99 -5.18 30.12 20.07
CA GLY A 99 -3.88 29.50 19.77
C GLY A 99 -3.44 28.45 20.79
N LEU A 100 -4.38 27.83 21.51
CA LEU A 100 -4.20 26.74 22.46
C LEU A 100 -5.30 25.68 22.29
N ILE A 101 -5.10 24.50 22.87
CA ILE A 101 -6.11 23.45 23.01
C ILE A 101 -6.96 23.75 24.24
N SER A 102 -8.26 23.95 24.04
CA SER A 102 -9.23 24.24 25.09
C SER A 102 -10.04 23.01 25.52
N ALA A 103 -10.21 22.04 24.62
CA ALA A 103 -10.78 20.75 24.96
C ALA A 103 -10.15 19.62 24.15
N GLN A 104 -10.09 18.44 24.76
CA GLN A 104 -9.71 17.20 24.10
C GLN A 104 -10.64 16.07 24.55
N THR A 105 -10.96 15.15 23.65
CA THR A 105 -11.49 13.84 23.99
C THR A 105 -10.53 12.78 23.49
N VAL A 106 -10.41 11.65 24.19
CA VAL A 106 -9.67 10.47 23.74
C VAL A 106 -10.49 9.21 24.03
N HIS A 107 -10.53 8.30 23.07
CA HIS A 107 -11.08 6.96 23.24
C HIS A 107 -10.18 5.96 22.52
N TYR A 108 -9.93 4.82 23.16
CA TYR A 108 -9.19 3.69 22.61
C TYR A 108 -9.51 2.41 23.38
N THR A 109 -9.29 1.28 22.73
CA THR A 109 -9.33 -0.05 23.33
C THR A 109 -7.93 -0.64 23.39
N LEU A 110 -7.38 -0.77 24.60
CA LEU A 110 -6.09 -1.43 24.80
C LEU A 110 -6.26 -2.96 24.71
N THR A 111 -5.62 -3.57 23.73
CA THR A 111 -5.64 -5.02 23.52
C THR A 111 -4.28 -5.62 23.84
N ALA A 112 -4.23 -6.59 24.74
CA ALA A 112 -3.00 -7.32 25.03
C ALA A 112 -2.58 -8.17 23.82
N ARG A 113 -1.34 -8.03 23.38
CA ARG A 113 -0.75 -8.88 22.35
C ARG A 113 -0.32 -10.20 22.98
N THR A 114 -0.74 -11.32 22.40
CA THR A 114 -0.37 -12.65 22.92
C THR A 114 1.15 -12.82 22.87
N PRO A 115 1.83 -13.14 23.98
CA PRO A 115 3.27 -13.39 23.97
C PRO A 115 3.57 -14.59 23.08
N ARG A 116 4.31 -14.41 21.98
CA ARG A 116 4.88 -15.54 21.23
C ARG A 116 5.78 -16.32 22.18
N THR A 117 5.39 -17.55 22.54
CA THR A 117 6.18 -18.47 23.36
C THR A 117 7.61 -18.52 22.85
N ALA A 118 8.56 -18.25 23.75
CA ALA A 118 9.99 -18.22 23.50
C ALA A 118 10.53 -19.57 23.00
N ARG A 119 10.43 -19.81 21.69
CA ARG A 119 11.39 -20.67 20.99
C ARG A 119 12.69 -19.86 20.95
N LYS A 120 13.83 -20.49 21.27
CA LYS A 120 15.18 -19.89 21.12
C LYS A 120 15.32 -19.32 19.71
N VAL A 121 14.98 -18.06 19.56
CA VAL A 121 15.32 -17.22 18.42
C VAL A 121 16.60 -16.54 18.87
N THR A 122 17.73 -17.12 18.48
CA THR A 122 18.88 -16.31 18.11
C THR A 122 18.30 -15.10 17.39
N ARG A 123 18.52 -13.89 17.93
CA ARG A 123 18.04 -12.63 17.38
C ARG A 123 18.58 -12.46 15.96
N THR A 124 17.94 -13.13 15.01
CA THR A 124 17.99 -12.81 13.60
C THR A 124 16.83 -11.84 13.43
N MET A 125 17.22 -10.60 13.13
CA MET A 125 16.44 -9.43 12.75
C MET A 125 14.99 -9.74 12.32
N ALA A 126 14.04 -8.97 12.87
CA ALA A 126 12.70 -8.83 12.30
C ALA A 126 12.81 -8.60 10.78
N SER A 127 12.01 -9.35 10.02
CA SER A 127 11.82 -9.34 8.56
C SER A 127 12.86 -8.57 7.73
N ASN A 128 13.90 -9.24 7.24
CA ASN A 128 14.85 -8.72 6.23
C ASN A 128 14.21 -8.56 4.83
N SER A 129 13.10 -7.84 4.73
CA SER A 129 12.66 -7.26 3.45
C SER A 129 12.98 -5.78 3.51
N ASN A 130 14.07 -5.37 2.85
CA ASN A 130 14.46 -3.95 2.69
C ASN A 130 13.57 -3.21 1.67
N ILE A 131 12.43 -3.80 1.28
CA ILE A 131 11.52 -3.24 0.28
C ILE A 131 10.58 -2.25 0.99
N PRO A 132 10.59 -0.95 0.63
CA PRO A 132 9.63 0.02 1.15
C PRO A 132 8.19 -0.38 0.84
N THR A 133 7.26 0.06 1.68
CA THR A 133 5.82 -0.11 1.46
C THR A 133 5.18 1.17 0.94
N VAL A 134 4.05 1.02 0.25
CA VAL A 134 3.13 2.09 -0.12
C VAL A 134 1.84 1.88 0.68
N THR A 135 1.38 2.92 1.38
CA THR A 135 0.09 2.89 2.06
C THR A 135 -1.03 3.24 1.08
N LEU A 136 -1.98 2.32 0.94
CA LEU A 136 -3.14 2.49 0.06
C LEU A 136 -4.24 3.34 0.73
N ASN A 137 -5.23 3.78 -0.03
CA ASN A 137 -6.32 4.64 0.46
C ASN A 137 -7.22 4.04 1.57
N ASN A 138 -7.10 2.73 1.81
CA ASN A 138 -7.77 2.01 2.89
C ASN A 138 -6.82 1.65 4.04
N GLY A 139 -5.59 2.18 4.06
CA GLY A 139 -4.58 1.93 5.08
C GLY A 139 -3.81 0.62 4.95
N VAL A 140 -4.15 -0.23 3.96
CA VAL A 140 -3.37 -1.44 3.68
C VAL A 140 -2.00 -1.05 3.10
N GLU A 141 -0.95 -1.66 3.61
CA GLU A 141 0.41 -1.50 3.08
C GLU A 141 0.73 -2.59 2.04
N ILE A 142 1.26 -2.18 0.90
CA ILE A 142 1.75 -3.06 -0.16
C ILE A 142 3.25 -2.84 -0.37
N PRO A 143 4.09 -3.88 -0.50
CA PRO A 143 5.48 -3.71 -0.91
C PRO A 143 5.56 -3.00 -2.26
N GLN A 144 6.35 -1.93 -2.35
CA GLN A 144 6.47 -1.10 -3.56
C GLN A 144 7.06 -1.90 -4.73
N LEU A 145 7.85 -2.94 -4.45
CA LEU A 145 8.40 -3.86 -5.44
C LEU A 145 7.86 -5.28 -5.20
N GLY A 146 7.07 -5.76 -6.16
CA GLY A 146 6.53 -7.12 -6.19
C GLY A 146 7.09 -7.97 -7.33
N PHE A 147 6.58 -9.20 -7.45
CA PHE A 147 7.02 -10.15 -8.46
C PHE A 147 5.83 -10.67 -9.26
N GLY A 148 5.80 -10.36 -10.56
CA GLY A 148 4.74 -10.80 -11.47
C GLY A 148 5.04 -12.15 -12.13
N VAL A 149 4.02 -12.98 -12.32
CA VAL A 149 4.15 -14.32 -12.96
C VAL A 149 3.47 -14.43 -14.33
N PHE A 150 3.22 -13.31 -15.01
CA PHE A 150 2.67 -13.33 -16.36
C PHE A 150 3.57 -14.10 -17.35
N GLN A 151 2.96 -14.99 -18.14
CA GLN A 151 3.64 -15.86 -19.11
C GLN A 151 4.79 -16.67 -18.47
N VAL A 152 4.56 -17.19 -17.26
CA VAL A 152 5.36 -18.27 -16.68
C VAL A 152 4.51 -19.54 -16.73
N PRO A 153 4.96 -20.62 -17.38
CA PRO A 153 4.26 -21.91 -17.33
C PRO A 153 4.04 -22.36 -15.87
N ASP A 154 2.92 -23.02 -15.57
CA ASP A 154 2.61 -23.44 -14.19
C ASP A 154 3.72 -24.33 -13.59
N GLU A 155 4.31 -25.19 -14.41
CA GLU A 155 5.44 -26.06 -14.05
C GLU A 155 6.71 -25.30 -13.64
N GLU A 156 6.94 -24.10 -14.18
CA GLU A 156 8.07 -23.24 -13.81
C GLU A 156 7.71 -22.24 -12.70
N THR A 157 6.41 -21.96 -12.51
CA THR A 157 5.91 -20.90 -11.61
C THR A 157 6.31 -21.17 -10.16
N THR A 158 6.25 -22.43 -9.72
CA THR A 158 6.64 -22.78 -8.35
C THR A 158 8.09 -22.39 -8.07
N ALA A 159 9.01 -22.75 -8.97
CA ALA A 159 10.44 -22.48 -8.82
C ALA A 159 10.77 -20.99 -8.94
N ALA A 160 10.09 -20.28 -9.85
CA ALA A 160 10.28 -18.85 -10.04
C ALA A 160 9.82 -18.05 -8.80
N VAL A 161 8.63 -18.37 -8.25
CA VAL A 161 8.12 -17.74 -7.03
C VAL A 161 8.98 -18.09 -5.82
N ALA A 162 9.40 -19.35 -5.67
CA ALA A 162 10.33 -19.75 -4.61
C ALA A 162 11.63 -18.93 -4.65
N SER A 163 12.21 -18.77 -5.84
CA SER A 163 13.42 -17.95 -6.04
C SER A 163 13.20 -16.48 -5.68
N ALA A 164 12.01 -15.93 -5.96
CA ALA A 164 11.66 -14.56 -5.57
C ALA A 164 11.53 -14.41 -4.04
N LEU A 165 10.83 -15.35 -3.38
CA LEU A 165 10.67 -15.34 -1.93
C LEU A 165 12.01 -15.49 -1.21
N GLU A 166 12.89 -16.37 -1.70
CA GLU A 166 14.27 -16.54 -1.23
C GLU A 166 15.13 -15.28 -1.42
N ALA A 167 14.93 -14.57 -2.54
CA ALA A 167 15.62 -13.30 -2.81
C ALA A 167 15.17 -12.17 -1.87
N GLY A 168 13.96 -12.25 -1.31
CA GLY A 168 13.42 -11.26 -0.37
C GLY A 168 12.11 -10.62 -0.79
N TYR A 169 11.54 -10.98 -1.94
CA TYR A 169 10.22 -10.51 -2.34
C TYR A 169 9.15 -10.96 -1.34
N ARG A 170 8.19 -10.08 -1.08
CA ARG A 170 7.00 -10.40 -0.26
C ARG A 170 5.68 -10.10 -0.97
N SER A 171 5.70 -9.40 -2.10
CA SER A 171 4.53 -9.21 -2.97
C SER A 171 4.60 -10.10 -4.20
N ILE A 172 3.58 -10.94 -4.41
CA ILE A 172 3.46 -11.86 -5.56
C ILE A 172 2.17 -11.54 -6.33
N ASP A 173 2.31 -11.22 -7.61
CA ASP A 173 1.21 -10.90 -8.51
C ASP A 173 0.97 -12.02 -9.53
N THR A 174 -0.25 -12.57 -9.53
CA THR A 174 -0.74 -13.55 -10.50
C THR A 174 -2.13 -13.13 -11.04
N ALA A 175 -2.76 -13.97 -11.84
CA ALA A 175 -4.13 -13.80 -12.32
C ALA A 175 -4.72 -15.14 -12.74
N ALA A 176 -6.05 -15.29 -12.65
CA ALA A 176 -6.73 -16.52 -13.05
C ALA A 176 -6.42 -16.94 -14.50
N ILE A 177 -6.35 -15.96 -15.43
CA ILE A 177 -6.07 -16.21 -16.85
C ILE A 177 -4.65 -16.72 -17.12
N TYR A 178 -3.70 -16.52 -16.21
CA TYR A 178 -2.34 -17.01 -16.40
C TYR A 178 -2.26 -18.53 -16.27
N GLY A 179 -3.27 -19.16 -15.65
CA GLY A 179 -3.34 -20.61 -15.50
C GLY A 179 -2.27 -21.19 -14.56
N ASN A 180 -1.66 -20.35 -13.72
CA ASN A 180 -0.53 -20.73 -12.87
C ASN A 180 -0.69 -20.42 -11.38
N GLU A 181 -1.93 -20.12 -10.93
CA GLU A 181 -2.26 -19.89 -9.51
C GLU A 181 -1.90 -21.09 -8.62
N ALA A 182 -2.03 -22.32 -9.13
CA ALA A 182 -1.65 -23.54 -8.40
C ALA A 182 -0.13 -23.61 -8.15
N GLY A 183 0.69 -23.25 -9.13
CA GLY A 183 2.13 -23.11 -8.97
C GLY A 183 2.52 -22.04 -7.96
N VAL A 184 1.82 -20.90 -7.95
CA VAL A 184 2.00 -19.86 -6.92
C VAL A 184 1.68 -20.44 -5.54
N GLY A 185 0.50 -21.03 -5.35
CA GLY A 185 0.07 -21.59 -4.07
C GLY A 185 1.03 -22.63 -3.48
N LYS A 186 1.57 -23.51 -4.33
CA LYS A 186 2.61 -24.49 -3.95
C LYS A 186 3.87 -23.79 -3.42
N ALA A 187 4.34 -22.75 -4.09
CA ALA A 187 5.53 -22.01 -3.67
C ALA A 187 5.31 -21.26 -2.35
N LEU A 188 4.16 -20.60 -2.19
CA LEU A 188 3.80 -19.92 -0.94
C LEU A 188 3.82 -20.90 0.23
N THR A 189 3.15 -22.04 0.08
CA THR A 189 3.09 -23.10 1.10
C THR A 189 4.48 -23.66 1.42
N ALA A 190 5.28 -23.96 0.40
CA ALA A 190 6.61 -24.53 0.55
C ALA A 190 7.64 -23.55 1.15
N SER A 191 7.41 -22.23 1.02
CA SER A 191 8.32 -21.21 1.52
C SER A 191 8.50 -21.23 3.04
N GLY A 192 7.49 -21.68 3.78
CA GLY A 192 7.44 -21.60 5.24
C GLY A 192 7.37 -20.18 5.80
N ILE A 193 7.17 -19.17 4.94
CA ILE A 193 6.91 -17.78 5.35
C ILE A 193 5.47 -17.70 5.87
N ALA A 194 5.26 -16.96 6.97
CA ALA A 194 3.92 -16.78 7.51
C ALA A 194 3.03 -16.08 6.48
N ARG A 195 1.75 -16.47 6.40
CA ARG A 195 0.85 -15.97 5.35
C ARG A 195 0.65 -14.46 5.44
N GLU A 196 0.61 -13.93 6.65
CA GLU A 196 0.50 -12.51 6.97
C GLU A 196 1.74 -11.68 6.59
N ASP A 197 2.90 -12.32 6.41
CA ASP A 197 4.14 -11.68 5.95
C ASP A 197 4.22 -11.61 4.40
N LEU A 198 3.19 -12.10 3.70
CA LEU A 198 3.10 -12.13 2.24
C LEU A 198 1.93 -11.26 1.76
N PHE A 199 2.15 -10.59 0.64
CA PHE A 199 1.13 -9.86 -0.11
C PHE A 199 0.85 -10.59 -1.42
N VAL A 200 -0.34 -11.17 -1.57
CA VAL A 200 -0.72 -11.95 -2.75
C VAL A 200 -1.82 -11.24 -3.51
N THR A 201 -1.56 -10.97 -4.79
CA THR A 201 -2.50 -10.39 -5.74
C THR A 201 -2.95 -11.45 -6.75
N THR A 202 -4.26 -11.57 -6.97
CA THR A 202 -4.81 -12.26 -8.16
C THR A 202 -5.90 -11.41 -8.82
N LYS A 203 -6.36 -11.82 -10.01
CA LYS A 203 -7.24 -11.00 -10.86
C LYS A 203 -8.36 -11.82 -11.47
N LEU A 204 -9.55 -11.22 -11.48
CA LEU A 204 -10.72 -11.73 -12.17
C LEU A 204 -10.57 -11.58 -13.68
N TRP A 205 -10.66 -12.69 -14.41
CA TRP A 205 -10.62 -12.65 -15.87
C TRP A 205 -11.93 -12.15 -16.49
N ASN A 206 -11.82 -11.57 -17.69
CA ASN A 206 -12.91 -10.98 -18.45
C ASN A 206 -14.13 -11.90 -18.58
N ALA A 207 -13.92 -13.18 -18.86
CA ALA A 207 -15.00 -14.16 -19.06
C ALA A 207 -15.93 -14.25 -17.83
N ASP A 208 -15.39 -14.01 -16.64
CA ASP A 208 -16.07 -14.24 -15.36
C ASP A 208 -16.59 -12.94 -14.70
N GLN A 209 -16.65 -11.84 -15.46
CA GLN A 209 -17.30 -10.61 -14.99
C GLN A 209 -18.80 -10.77 -14.77
N GLY A 210 -19.32 -9.96 -13.84
CA GLY A 210 -20.68 -10.01 -13.33
C GLY A 210 -20.71 -10.48 -11.88
N TYR A 211 -21.71 -10.05 -11.11
CA TYR A 211 -21.72 -10.22 -9.66
C TYR A 211 -21.53 -11.67 -9.18
N ASP A 212 -22.45 -12.58 -9.55
CA ASP A 212 -22.36 -13.98 -9.08
C ASP A 212 -21.20 -14.75 -9.74
N ALA A 213 -20.82 -14.38 -10.97
CA ALA A 213 -19.72 -15.00 -11.68
C ALA A 213 -18.37 -14.67 -11.01
N ALA A 214 -18.19 -13.41 -10.62
CA ALA A 214 -17.00 -12.94 -9.92
C ALA A 214 -16.83 -13.63 -8.57
N LEU A 215 -17.91 -13.84 -7.81
CA LEU A 215 -17.85 -14.56 -6.53
C LEU A 215 -17.39 -16.02 -6.72
N ARG A 216 -17.92 -16.73 -7.73
CA ARG A 216 -17.49 -18.10 -8.04
C ARG A 216 -16.05 -18.17 -8.53
N ALA A 217 -15.66 -17.27 -9.42
CA ALA A 217 -14.30 -17.23 -9.95
C ALA A 217 -13.27 -16.89 -8.85
N PHE A 218 -13.66 -16.07 -7.88
CA PHE A 218 -12.84 -15.81 -6.70
C PHE A 218 -12.65 -17.06 -5.83
N ASP A 219 -13.72 -17.84 -5.60
CA ASP A 219 -13.63 -19.13 -4.89
C ASP A 219 -12.68 -20.10 -5.62
N ASP A 220 -12.76 -20.17 -6.94
CA ASP A 220 -11.88 -20.99 -7.77
C ASP A 220 -10.40 -20.56 -7.65
N SER A 221 -10.13 -19.24 -7.66
CA SER A 221 -8.79 -18.70 -7.48
C SER A 221 -8.22 -19.06 -6.10
N LEU A 222 -8.99 -18.89 -5.02
CA LEU A 222 -8.55 -19.26 -3.66
C LEU A 222 -8.29 -20.76 -3.53
N ALA A 223 -9.14 -21.60 -4.13
CA ALA A 223 -8.95 -23.05 -4.14
C ALA A 223 -7.64 -23.45 -4.84
N LYS A 224 -7.31 -22.81 -5.98
CA LYS A 224 -6.06 -23.06 -6.71
C LYS A 224 -4.84 -22.57 -5.92
N LEU A 225 -4.92 -21.36 -5.35
CA LEU A 225 -3.86 -20.78 -4.53
C LEU A 225 -3.67 -21.53 -3.21
N GLY A 226 -4.68 -22.26 -2.73
CA GLY A 226 -4.68 -22.90 -1.42
C GLY A 226 -4.68 -21.88 -0.28
N LEU A 227 -5.43 -20.78 -0.44
CA LEU A 227 -5.50 -19.67 0.51
C LEU A 227 -6.94 -19.43 0.98
N ASP A 228 -7.10 -18.92 2.20
CA ASP A 228 -8.40 -18.49 2.72
C ASP A 228 -8.75 -17.05 2.30
N TYR A 229 -7.72 -16.25 2.04
CA TYR A 229 -7.83 -14.85 1.60
C TYR A 229 -6.66 -14.45 0.68
N VAL A 230 -6.88 -13.42 -0.14
CA VAL A 230 -5.82 -12.70 -0.86
C VAL A 230 -5.70 -11.28 -0.33
N ASP A 231 -4.51 -10.72 -0.46
CA ASP A 231 -4.28 -9.34 -0.02
C ASP A 231 -4.94 -8.38 -1.00
N MET A 232 -4.79 -8.61 -2.30
CA MET A 232 -5.43 -7.80 -3.33
C MET A 232 -6.17 -8.63 -4.38
N TYR A 233 -7.37 -8.18 -4.76
CA TYR A 233 -8.11 -8.73 -5.88
C TYR A 233 -8.48 -7.65 -6.89
N LEU A 234 -8.19 -7.89 -8.17
CA LEU A 234 -8.35 -6.91 -9.24
C LEU A 234 -9.37 -7.35 -10.29
N ILE A 235 -10.15 -6.41 -10.82
CA ILE A 235 -10.76 -6.58 -12.15
C ILE A 235 -9.64 -6.46 -13.19
N HIS A 236 -9.38 -7.50 -13.99
CA HIS A 236 -8.19 -7.54 -14.86
C HIS A 236 -8.28 -6.56 -16.06
N TRP A 237 -9.46 -6.39 -16.65
CA TRP A 237 -9.70 -5.41 -17.72
C TRP A 237 -11.11 -4.80 -17.59
N PRO A 238 -11.32 -3.56 -18.04
CA PRO A 238 -12.64 -2.93 -17.99
C PRO A 238 -13.65 -3.59 -18.94
N THR A 239 -13.23 -4.08 -20.12
CA THR A 239 -14.15 -4.67 -21.12
C THR A 239 -15.39 -3.80 -21.38
N PRO A 240 -15.21 -2.54 -21.80
CA PRO A 240 -16.28 -1.54 -21.78
C PRO A 240 -17.49 -1.91 -22.65
N ALA A 241 -17.32 -2.71 -23.70
CA ALA A 241 -18.41 -3.16 -24.56
C ALA A 241 -19.31 -4.22 -23.90
N ARG A 242 -18.80 -4.94 -22.89
CA ARG A 242 -19.60 -5.90 -22.10
C ARG A 242 -20.38 -5.21 -20.99
N ASP A 243 -19.84 -4.09 -20.49
CA ASP A 243 -20.46 -3.25 -19.47
C ASP A 243 -20.80 -3.97 -18.16
N GLN A 244 -19.92 -4.88 -17.71
CA GLN A 244 -20.15 -5.72 -16.52
C GLN A 244 -19.28 -5.34 -15.32
N TYR A 245 -18.32 -4.43 -15.48
CA TYR A 245 -17.34 -4.15 -14.41
C TYR A 245 -17.96 -3.47 -13.18
N LYS A 246 -19.08 -2.75 -13.29
CA LYS A 246 -19.78 -2.19 -12.12
C LYS A 246 -20.41 -3.28 -11.25
N ASP A 247 -21.09 -4.25 -11.86
CA ASP A 247 -21.67 -5.37 -11.11
C ASP A 247 -20.59 -6.31 -10.57
N THR A 248 -19.49 -6.45 -11.31
CA THR A 248 -18.28 -7.12 -10.84
C THR A 248 -17.72 -6.44 -9.59
N TRP A 249 -17.61 -5.12 -9.59
CA TRP A 249 -17.07 -4.36 -8.46
C TRP A 249 -17.89 -4.54 -7.19
N LYS A 250 -19.23 -4.51 -7.29
CA LYS A 250 -20.11 -4.85 -6.14
C LYS A 250 -19.80 -6.21 -5.53
N ALA A 251 -19.43 -7.19 -6.36
CA ALA A 251 -19.02 -8.49 -5.88
C ALA A 251 -17.69 -8.42 -5.12
N ILE A 252 -16.73 -7.64 -5.62
CA ILE A 252 -15.44 -7.42 -4.95
C ILE A 252 -15.63 -6.65 -3.64
N GLU A 253 -16.48 -5.63 -3.60
CA GLU A 253 -16.85 -4.91 -2.37
C GLU A 253 -17.42 -5.86 -1.31
N LYS A 254 -18.30 -6.78 -1.72
CA LYS A 254 -18.78 -7.86 -0.84
C LYS A 254 -17.66 -8.75 -0.32
N LEU A 255 -16.68 -9.10 -1.15
CA LEU A 255 -15.54 -9.94 -0.75
C LEU A 255 -14.63 -9.20 0.26
N VAL A 256 -14.44 -7.89 0.08
CA VAL A 256 -13.72 -7.03 1.04
C VAL A 256 -14.49 -6.94 2.36
N ALA A 257 -15.80 -6.65 2.32
CA ALA A 257 -16.64 -6.59 3.51
C ALA A 257 -16.69 -7.94 4.27
N GLY A 258 -16.54 -9.05 3.55
CA GLY A 258 -16.44 -10.41 4.11
C GLY A 258 -15.04 -10.80 4.61
N GLY A 259 -14.03 -9.91 4.51
CA GLY A 259 -12.66 -10.16 4.98
C GLY A 259 -11.87 -11.17 4.14
N ARG A 260 -12.39 -11.59 2.98
CA ARG A 260 -11.70 -12.55 2.09
C ARG A 260 -10.70 -11.88 1.14
N VAL A 261 -10.83 -10.56 1.00
CA VAL A 261 -9.92 -9.69 0.26
C VAL A 261 -9.56 -8.53 1.18
N ARG A 262 -8.26 -8.25 1.40
CA ARG A 262 -7.85 -7.13 2.27
C ARG A 262 -8.00 -5.78 1.57
N THR A 263 -7.67 -5.71 0.28
CA THR A 263 -7.80 -4.51 -0.53
C THR A 263 -8.26 -4.85 -1.95
N ALA A 264 -9.00 -3.95 -2.58
CA ALA A 264 -9.55 -4.16 -3.92
C ALA A 264 -9.01 -3.11 -4.88
N GLY A 265 -8.78 -3.50 -6.11
CA GLY A 265 -8.32 -2.59 -7.16
C GLY A 265 -8.82 -2.99 -8.53
N VAL A 266 -8.33 -2.29 -9.53
CA VAL A 266 -8.62 -2.56 -10.93
C VAL A 266 -7.33 -2.66 -11.72
N SER A 267 -7.40 -3.14 -12.96
CA SER A 267 -6.28 -3.15 -13.87
C SER A 267 -6.73 -2.68 -15.25
N ASN A 268 -5.90 -1.84 -15.86
CA ASN A 268 -6.13 -1.25 -17.19
C ASN A 268 -7.33 -0.31 -17.25
N PHE A 269 -7.75 0.31 -16.15
CA PHE A 269 -8.85 1.28 -16.21
C PHE A 269 -8.32 2.64 -16.68
N GLN A 270 -9.06 3.30 -17.57
CA GLN A 270 -8.80 4.67 -18.02
C GLN A 270 -9.57 5.66 -17.14
N PRO A 271 -9.30 6.98 -17.20
CA PRO A 271 -9.95 7.95 -16.30
C PRO A 271 -11.47 7.89 -16.34
N ASP A 272 -12.07 7.70 -17.53
CA ASP A 272 -13.52 7.63 -17.67
C ASP A 272 -14.10 6.30 -17.15
N HIS A 273 -13.35 5.19 -17.26
CA HIS A 273 -13.72 3.92 -16.63
C HIS A 273 -13.72 4.06 -15.10
N LEU A 274 -12.69 4.70 -14.53
CA LEU A 274 -12.57 4.94 -13.09
C LEU A 274 -13.73 5.81 -12.56
N LYS A 275 -14.00 6.95 -13.20
CA LYS A 275 -15.13 7.82 -12.84
C LYS A 275 -16.46 7.07 -12.87
N ARG A 276 -16.72 6.32 -13.95
CA ARG A 276 -17.96 5.54 -14.10
C ARG A 276 -18.10 4.42 -13.08
N LEU A 277 -16.98 3.80 -12.70
CA LEU A 277 -16.94 2.76 -11.69
C LEU A 277 -17.25 3.33 -10.30
N ILE A 278 -16.53 4.41 -9.92
CA ILE A 278 -16.64 5.07 -8.60
C ILE A 278 -18.02 5.68 -8.40
N ASP A 279 -18.68 6.12 -9.48
CA ASP A 279 -20.07 6.60 -9.43
C ASP A 279 -21.03 5.50 -8.94
N GLY A 280 -21.38 5.59 -7.65
CA GLY A 280 -22.25 4.64 -6.95
C GLY A 280 -21.55 3.42 -6.35
N ALA A 281 -20.20 3.41 -6.30
CA ALA A 281 -19.43 2.42 -5.55
C ALA A 281 -19.34 2.78 -4.06
N GLU A 282 -19.24 1.77 -3.21
CA GLU A 282 -18.94 1.92 -1.78
C GLU A 282 -17.43 2.11 -1.55
N LEU A 283 -16.59 1.49 -2.40
CA LEU A 283 -15.14 1.55 -2.34
C LEU A 283 -14.56 2.24 -3.58
N VAL A 284 -13.63 3.16 -3.35
CA VAL A 284 -12.71 3.63 -4.40
C VAL A 284 -11.63 2.57 -4.59
N PRO A 285 -11.28 2.14 -5.83
CA PRO A 285 -10.20 1.20 -6.04
C PRO A 285 -8.90 1.67 -5.38
N ALA A 286 -8.27 0.80 -4.60
CA ALA A 286 -7.02 1.14 -3.91
C ALA A 286 -5.84 1.22 -4.86
N VAL A 287 -5.87 0.42 -5.93
CA VAL A 287 -4.83 0.32 -6.96
C VAL A 287 -5.49 0.33 -8.34
N ASN A 288 -4.82 0.96 -9.32
CA ASN A 288 -5.03 0.66 -10.74
C ASN A 288 -3.72 0.17 -11.35
N GLN A 289 -3.69 -1.12 -11.72
CA GLN A 289 -2.53 -1.77 -12.30
C GLN A 289 -2.52 -1.59 -13.83
N VAL A 290 -1.55 -0.88 -14.39
CA VAL A 290 -1.54 -0.45 -15.81
C VAL A 290 -0.20 -0.70 -16.50
N GLU A 291 -0.21 -0.74 -17.83
CA GLU A 291 1.03 -0.75 -18.61
C GLU A 291 1.76 0.56 -18.35
N LEU A 292 2.96 0.48 -17.80
CA LEU A 292 3.75 1.67 -17.53
C LEU A 292 5.23 1.34 -17.62
N HIS A 293 5.95 2.12 -18.42
CA HIS A 293 7.40 2.05 -18.58
C HIS A 293 7.90 3.35 -19.23
N PRO A 294 9.22 3.61 -19.37
CA PRO A 294 9.73 4.86 -19.93
C PRO A 294 9.13 5.30 -21.28
N GLY A 295 8.81 4.35 -22.16
CA GLY A 295 8.15 4.65 -23.44
C GLY A 295 6.64 4.93 -23.38
N LEU A 296 5.98 4.70 -22.25
CA LEU A 296 4.54 4.87 -22.00
C LEU A 296 4.34 5.20 -20.50
N GLN A 297 4.53 6.46 -20.11
CA GLN A 297 4.68 6.83 -18.70
C GLN A 297 3.35 7.12 -18.01
N GLN A 298 2.25 7.13 -18.76
CA GLN A 298 0.88 7.26 -18.25
C GLN A 298 0.69 8.53 -17.40
N SER A 299 1.35 9.64 -17.75
CA SER A 299 1.38 10.84 -16.89
C SER A 299 0.00 11.39 -16.57
N GLU A 300 -0.90 11.46 -17.55
CA GLU A 300 -2.30 11.89 -17.33
C GLU A 300 -3.07 10.91 -16.44
N LEU A 301 -2.92 9.61 -16.66
CA LEU A 301 -3.58 8.58 -15.89
C LEU A 301 -3.06 8.52 -14.45
N ARG A 302 -1.75 8.69 -14.23
CA ARG A 302 -1.15 8.80 -12.89
C ARG A 302 -1.62 10.04 -12.14
N ALA A 303 -1.79 11.17 -12.84
CA ALA A 303 -2.38 12.37 -12.23
C ALA A 303 -3.83 12.09 -11.78
N ALA A 304 -4.64 11.45 -12.64
CA ALA A 304 -5.99 11.05 -12.28
C ALA A 304 -6.02 10.04 -11.11
N HIS A 305 -5.07 9.10 -11.05
CA HIS A 305 -4.91 8.21 -9.90
C HIS A 305 -4.66 8.98 -8.61
N ALA A 306 -3.70 9.93 -8.63
CA ALA A 306 -3.37 10.74 -7.46
C ALA A 306 -4.57 11.58 -6.98
N GLU A 307 -5.32 12.19 -7.89
CA GLU A 307 -6.54 12.96 -7.57
C GLU A 307 -7.62 12.10 -6.90
N LEU A 308 -7.72 10.82 -7.29
CA LEU A 308 -8.69 9.87 -6.75
C LEU A 308 -8.16 9.08 -5.54
N GLY A 309 -6.92 9.30 -5.11
CA GLY A 309 -6.28 8.52 -4.05
C GLY A 309 -6.05 7.05 -4.44
N ILE A 310 -5.84 6.75 -5.72
CA ILE A 310 -5.56 5.42 -6.25
C ILE A 310 -4.05 5.27 -6.40
N ALA A 311 -3.47 4.17 -5.91
CA ALA A 311 -2.06 3.89 -6.16
C ALA A 311 -1.86 3.35 -7.59
N THR A 312 -0.78 3.77 -8.24
CA THR A 312 -0.41 3.25 -9.56
C THR A 312 0.48 2.02 -9.39
N GLU A 313 0.10 0.91 -10.00
CA GLU A 313 0.95 -0.28 -10.10
C GLU A 313 1.32 -0.56 -11.56
N ALA A 314 2.61 -0.69 -11.84
CA ALA A 314 3.14 -0.84 -13.19
C ALA A 314 3.34 -2.33 -13.55
N TRP A 315 2.55 -2.81 -14.53
CA TRP A 315 2.82 -4.08 -15.21
C TRP A 315 3.65 -3.86 -16.49
N SER A 316 4.37 -4.90 -16.91
CA SER A 316 5.40 -4.82 -17.98
C SER A 316 6.38 -3.64 -17.81
N PRO A 317 6.96 -3.43 -16.61
CA PRO A 317 7.72 -2.22 -16.31
C PRO A 317 8.96 -2.00 -17.17
N LEU A 318 9.44 -3.06 -17.85
CA LEU A 318 10.59 -3.04 -18.73
C LEU A 318 10.22 -3.07 -20.22
N ALA A 319 8.94 -2.91 -20.59
CA ALA A 319 8.45 -2.97 -21.97
C ALA A 319 8.90 -4.24 -22.73
N GLN A 320 8.94 -5.39 -22.04
CA GLN A 320 9.52 -6.64 -22.56
C GLN A 320 10.97 -6.51 -23.08
N GLY A 321 11.72 -5.53 -22.58
CA GLY A 321 13.10 -5.22 -22.98
C GLY A 321 13.25 -4.05 -23.95
N ALA A 322 12.16 -3.53 -24.53
CA ALA A 322 12.23 -2.55 -25.61
C ALA A 322 12.84 -1.19 -25.22
N VAL A 323 12.80 -0.83 -23.93
CA VAL A 323 13.34 0.44 -23.41
C VAL A 323 14.75 0.32 -22.84
N LEU A 324 15.29 -0.91 -22.72
CA LEU A 324 16.56 -1.14 -22.02
C LEU A 324 17.79 -0.67 -22.82
N GLY A 325 17.61 -0.43 -24.12
CA GLY A 325 18.65 0.09 -25.01
C GLY A 325 18.56 1.60 -25.26
N ASP A 326 17.59 2.30 -24.69
CA ASP A 326 17.47 3.75 -24.86
C ASP A 326 18.70 4.45 -24.24
N GLU A 327 19.30 5.40 -24.97
CA GLU A 327 20.59 6.02 -24.60
C GLU A 327 20.57 6.65 -23.20
N ALA A 328 19.46 7.28 -22.82
CA ALA A 328 19.30 7.83 -21.48
C ALA A 328 19.38 6.73 -20.41
N VAL A 329 18.75 5.56 -20.63
CA VAL A 329 18.75 4.45 -19.68
C VAL A 329 20.15 3.84 -19.55
N THR A 330 20.83 3.58 -20.67
CA THR A 330 22.16 2.96 -20.66
C THR A 330 23.22 3.90 -20.08
N ALA A 331 23.17 5.19 -20.40
CA ALA A 331 24.09 6.17 -19.83
C ALA A 331 23.95 6.33 -18.31
N ILE A 332 22.71 6.29 -17.79
CA ILE A 332 22.44 6.30 -16.35
C ILE A 332 22.95 5.00 -15.72
N ALA A 333 22.69 3.85 -16.36
CA ALA A 333 23.13 2.55 -15.89
C ALA A 333 24.66 2.50 -15.71
N ASP A 334 25.41 3.00 -16.69
CA ASP A 334 26.87 3.10 -16.64
C ASP A 334 27.35 4.01 -15.50
N ARG A 335 26.69 5.16 -15.28
CA ARG A 335 27.05 6.11 -14.21
C ARG A 335 26.89 5.52 -12.81
N HIS A 336 25.83 4.74 -12.59
CA HIS A 336 25.53 4.11 -11.30
C HIS A 336 26.17 2.73 -11.13
N GLY A 337 26.80 2.16 -12.17
CA GLY A 337 27.31 0.79 -12.15
C GLY A 337 26.19 -0.26 -11.99
N LYS A 338 25.01 0.05 -12.55
CA LYS A 338 23.80 -0.79 -12.50
C LYS A 338 23.42 -1.29 -13.89
N SER A 339 22.49 -2.24 -13.96
CA SER A 339 21.93 -2.65 -15.25
C SER A 339 20.84 -1.67 -15.73
N PRO A 340 20.56 -1.60 -17.05
CA PRO A 340 19.42 -0.85 -17.57
C PRO A 340 18.08 -1.21 -16.92
N ALA A 341 17.88 -2.49 -16.59
CA ALA A 341 16.67 -2.94 -15.91
C ALA A 341 16.55 -2.36 -14.50
N GLN A 342 17.65 -2.31 -13.75
CA GLN A 342 17.68 -1.69 -12.41
C GLN A 342 17.39 -0.19 -12.48
N VAL A 343 17.90 0.52 -13.49
CA VAL A 343 17.59 1.95 -13.70
C VAL A 343 16.10 2.16 -13.94
N VAL A 344 15.48 1.38 -14.83
CA VAL A 344 14.05 1.51 -15.11
C VAL A 344 13.20 1.16 -13.89
N LEU A 345 13.57 0.12 -13.14
CA LEU A 345 12.88 -0.23 -11.90
C LEU A 345 13.04 0.86 -10.84
N ARG A 346 14.23 1.42 -10.66
CA ARG A 346 14.45 2.54 -9.75
C ARG A 346 13.61 3.75 -10.14
N TRP A 347 13.53 4.07 -11.43
CA TRP A 347 12.68 5.14 -11.94
C TRP A 347 11.19 4.96 -11.54
N HIS A 348 10.65 3.74 -11.62
CA HIS A 348 9.30 3.47 -11.11
C HIS A 348 9.16 3.78 -9.62
N LEU A 349 10.16 3.37 -8.82
CA LEU A 349 10.15 3.60 -7.38
C LEU A 349 10.21 5.10 -7.03
N GLU A 350 11.04 5.87 -7.75
CA GLU A 350 11.15 7.33 -7.58
C GLU A 350 9.85 8.06 -7.98
N LEU A 351 9.09 7.52 -8.94
CA LEU A 351 7.75 8.02 -9.28
C LEU A 351 6.69 7.69 -8.22
N GLY A 352 7.02 6.88 -7.21
CA GLY A 352 6.07 6.39 -6.22
C GLY A 352 5.17 5.26 -6.73
N ASN A 353 5.48 4.69 -7.90
CA ASN A 353 4.72 3.56 -8.43
C ASN A 353 5.02 2.29 -7.63
N ILE A 354 4.03 1.42 -7.50
CA ILE A 354 4.26 -0.01 -7.20
C ILE A 354 4.69 -0.67 -8.52
N VAL A 355 5.61 -1.62 -8.48
CA VAL A 355 6.16 -2.22 -9.70
C VAL A 355 6.34 -3.73 -9.57
N ILE A 356 5.93 -4.47 -10.61
CA ILE A 356 5.90 -5.94 -10.61
C ILE A 356 6.68 -6.54 -11.80
N PRO A 357 8.02 -6.48 -11.82
CA PRO A 357 8.80 -7.15 -12.86
C PRO A 357 8.59 -8.67 -12.82
N LYS A 358 8.69 -9.28 -14.00
CA LYS A 358 8.65 -10.73 -14.18
C LYS A 358 10.03 -11.26 -14.57
N SER A 359 10.42 -12.40 -14.01
CA SER A 359 11.58 -13.18 -14.49
C SER A 359 11.47 -14.64 -14.05
N VAL A 360 11.99 -15.57 -14.84
CA VAL A 360 12.15 -16.98 -14.43
C VAL A 360 13.60 -17.33 -14.08
N THR A 361 14.51 -16.35 -14.17
CA THR A 361 15.95 -16.58 -14.00
C THR A 361 16.41 -16.07 -12.64
N PRO A 362 16.87 -16.94 -11.71
CA PRO A 362 17.18 -16.55 -10.33
C PRO A 362 18.17 -15.39 -10.20
N ALA A 363 19.16 -15.28 -11.10
CA ALA A 363 20.10 -14.16 -11.09
C ALA A 363 19.42 -12.82 -11.42
N ARG A 364 18.49 -12.81 -12.40
CA ARG A 364 17.71 -11.61 -12.76
C ARG A 364 16.69 -11.25 -11.70
N ILE A 365 16.08 -12.23 -11.05
CA ILE A 365 15.17 -12.01 -9.92
C ILE A 365 15.89 -11.24 -8.81
N ARG A 366 17.09 -11.70 -8.40
CA ARG A 366 17.91 -10.99 -7.40
C ARG A 366 18.36 -9.62 -7.88
N GLN A 367 18.78 -9.51 -9.14
CA GLN A 367 19.21 -8.22 -9.73
C GLN A 367 18.08 -7.20 -9.79
N ASN A 368 16.85 -7.61 -10.12
CA ASN A 368 15.68 -6.74 -10.15
C ASN A 368 15.28 -6.24 -8.75
N LEU A 369 15.65 -6.97 -7.70
CA LEU A 369 15.43 -6.56 -6.30
C LEU A 369 16.50 -5.59 -5.79
N ASP A 370 17.69 -5.63 -6.37
CA ASP A 370 18.84 -4.80 -6.00
C ASP A 370 18.72 -3.37 -6.59
N VAL A 371 17.71 -2.63 -6.15
CA VAL A 371 17.37 -1.28 -6.66
C VAL A 371 17.20 -0.22 -5.58
N PHE A 372 17.59 -0.54 -4.34
CA PHE A 372 17.39 0.33 -3.17
C PHE A 372 18.68 1.00 -2.68
N ASP A 373 19.84 0.65 -3.24
CA ASP A 373 21.16 1.14 -2.83
C ASP A 373 21.67 2.32 -3.68
N PHE A 374 20.85 2.84 -4.60
CA PHE A 374 21.12 4.03 -5.39
C PHE A 374 19.83 4.83 -5.61
N ALA A 375 19.96 6.09 -6.02
CA ALA A 375 18.85 6.98 -6.35
C ALA A 375 19.15 7.70 -7.67
N LEU A 376 18.09 8.02 -8.42
CA LEU A 376 18.22 8.78 -9.66
C LEU A 376 18.22 10.28 -9.34
N THR A 377 19.05 11.05 -10.04
CA THR A 377 19.03 12.52 -9.91
C THR A 377 17.85 13.12 -10.67
N ASP A 378 17.50 14.38 -10.37
CA ASP A 378 16.45 15.10 -11.09
C ASP A 378 16.72 15.16 -12.61
N ASP A 379 17.97 15.36 -13.02
CA ASP A 379 18.38 15.36 -14.43
C ASP A 379 18.20 13.98 -15.08
N GLU A 380 18.47 12.91 -14.35
CA GLU A 380 18.28 11.54 -14.83
C GLU A 380 16.80 11.19 -14.95
N MET A 381 15.99 11.60 -13.96
CA MET A 381 14.53 11.50 -14.02
C MET A 381 13.97 12.28 -15.21
N ALA A 382 14.47 13.49 -15.47
CA ALA A 382 14.08 14.31 -16.63
C ALA A 382 14.51 13.68 -17.96
N ALA A 383 15.70 13.06 -18.03
CA ALA A 383 16.16 12.35 -19.22
C ALA A 383 15.25 11.16 -19.56
N ILE A 384 14.85 10.37 -18.54
CA ILE A 384 13.90 9.27 -18.73
C ILE A 384 12.51 9.81 -19.10
N ALA A 385 12.06 10.93 -18.52
CA ALA A 385 10.81 11.58 -18.89
C ALA A 385 10.73 11.90 -20.40
N GLY A 386 11.86 12.25 -21.03
CA GLY A 386 11.95 12.49 -22.47
C GLY A 386 11.82 11.26 -23.37
N LEU A 387 11.74 10.04 -22.82
CA LEU A 387 11.61 8.79 -23.57
C LEU A 387 10.15 8.43 -23.91
N ASP A 388 9.17 9.12 -23.32
CA ASP A 388 7.76 8.86 -23.60
C ASP A 388 7.46 9.07 -25.09
N ARG A 389 6.84 8.07 -25.70
CA ARG A 389 6.53 8.04 -27.13
C ARG A 389 5.27 7.22 -27.40
N ASP A 390 4.37 7.12 -26.41
CA ASP A 390 3.14 6.32 -26.46
C ASP A 390 3.38 4.87 -26.94
N LEU A 391 4.49 4.27 -26.49
CA LEU A 391 4.90 2.93 -26.89
C LEU A 391 4.07 1.88 -26.16
N ARG A 392 2.83 1.66 -26.57
CA ARG A 392 1.99 0.60 -26.01
C ARG A 392 2.37 -0.77 -26.61
N ALA A 393 2.72 -1.74 -25.78
CA ALA A 393 2.95 -3.12 -26.17
C ALA A 393 1.74 -4.03 -25.88
N GLY A 394 0.88 -3.66 -24.93
CA GLY A 394 -0.36 -4.39 -24.62
C GLY A 394 -1.61 -3.91 -25.38
N PRO A 395 -2.76 -4.56 -25.13
CA PRO A 395 -4.04 -4.13 -25.69
C PRO A 395 -4.46 -2.73 -25.20
N HIS A 396 -5.17 -1.98 -26.04
CA HIS A 396 -5.76 -0.70 -25.63
C HIS A 396 -7.01 -0.95 -24.75
N PRO A 397 -7.11 -0.36 -23.54
CA PRO A 397 -8.20 -0.70 -22.63
C PRO A 397 -9.61 -0.32 -23.11
N ASP A 398 -9.73 0.73 -23.92
CA ASP A 398 -11.02 1.14 -24.49
C ASP A 398 -11.55 0.17 -25.56
N GLN A 399 -10.68 -0.70 -26.09
CA GLN A 399 -10.98 -1.56 -27.23
C GLN A 399 -10.98 -3.05 -26.88
N PHE A 400 -10.21 -3.44 -25.85
CA PHE A 400 -10.09 -4.83 -25.42
C PHE A 400 -11.31 -5.28 -24.59
N ASN A 401 -11.92 -6.42 -24.96
CA ASN A 401 -13.17 -6.92 -24.38
C ASN A 401 -13.13 -8.43 -24.12
#